data_AF-A0AAV0CP14-F1
#
_entry.id   AF-A0AAV0CP14-F1
#
_cell.length_a   1.000
_cell.length_b   1.000
_cell.length_c   1.000
_cell.angle_alpha   90.00
_cell.angle_beta   90.00
_cell.angle_gamma   90.00
#
_symmetry.space_group_name_H-M   'P 1'
#
loop_
_entity.id
_entity.type
_entity.pdbx_description
1 polymer ?
#
loop_
_entity_poly.entity_id
_entity_poly.type
_entity_poly.pdbx_seq_one_letter_code
_entity_poly.pdbx_strand_id
1 'polypeptide(L)'
;MLLIFTKASCYVPLKILSIEDGTVLKSFNHLLHRNKKVDFIEQFNEKLLVKQENENLQILDVRNSELTKVSRTEFMTPSAFIFLYENQLFLTFRNRTVAVWNFRGELVTSFEDHLLWHPDCNTNNIYITSDHDLIISYCKADSDDPLSEGTAGSINISNILTGKCLSKVKATNAITRSSCNCSTGCGARSCKSKRVQTSRIRSSVSEALDD
;
A
#
# COMPACT_ATOMS: atom_id res chain seq x y z
N MET A 1 0.53 6.67 -23.51
CA MET A 1 0.43 5.21 -23.29
C MET A 1 1.72 4.51 -23.68
N LEU A 2 2.32 3.69 -22.82
CA LEU A 2 3.48 2.86 -23.16
C LEU A 2 3.03 1.57 -23.85
N LEU A 3 3.66 1.21 -24.96
CA LEU A 3 3.62 -0.12 -25.54
C LEU A 3 4.96 -0.82 -25.34
N ILE A 4 4.87 -2.06 -24.83
CA ILE A 4 6.00 -2.95 -24.62
C ILE A 4 5.90 -4.08 -25.65
N PHE A 5 6.90 -4.18 -26.53
CA PHE A 5 6.93 -5.21 -27.56
C PHE A 5 7.68 -6.45 -27.06
N THR A 6 7.57 -7.54 -27.82
CA THR A 6 8.31 -8.78 -27.54
C THR A 6 9.80 -8.50 -27.37
N LYS A 7 10.35 -8.96 -26.24
CA LYS A 7 11.78 -8.84 -25.92
C LYS A 7 12.63 -9.48 -27.02
N ALA A 8 13.61 -8.72 -27.51
CA ALA A 8 14.70 -9.23 -28.33
C ALA A 8 15.84 -9.75 -27.44
N SER A 9 16.88 -10.34 -28.04
CA SER A 9 17.94 -11.05 -27.31
C SER A 9 18.59 -10.24 -26.17
N CYS A 10 18.77 -8.93 -26.35
CA CYS A 10 19.40 -8.04 -25.36
C CYS A 10 18.71 -6.68 -25.19
N TYR A 11 17.48 -6.54 -25.64
CA TYR A 11 16.72 -5.31 -25.48
C TYR A 11 15.21 -5.56 -25.55
N VAL A 12 14.43 -4.59 -25.10
CA VAL A 12 12.98 -4.55 -25.32
C VAL A 12 12.64 -3.30 -26.15
N PRO A 13 11.97 -3.45 -27.29
CA PRO A 13 11.47 -2.30 -28.04
C PRO A 13 10.28 -1.67 -27.30
N LEU A 14 10.29 -0.35 -27.19
CA LEU A 14 9.26 0.43 -26.49
C LEU A 14 8.75 1.57 -27.39
N LYS A 15 7.45 1.84 -27.29
CA LYS A 15 6.83 3.02 -27.92
C LYS A 15 5.98 3.78 -26.93
N ILE A 16 6.05 5.10 -26.98
CA ILE A 16 5.14 6.00 -26.26
C ILE A 16 4.17 6.57 -27.29
N LEU A 17 2.88 6.32 -27.06
CA LEU A 17 1.79 6.81 -27.87
C LEU A 17 1.07 7.97 -27.19
N SER A 18 0.61 8.92 -27.99
CA SER A 18 -0.42 9.88 -27.61
C SER A 18 -1.71 9.13 -27.28
N ILE A 19 -2.38 9.53 -26.20
CA ILE A 19 -3.67 8.94 -25.81
C ILE A 19 -4.81 9.52 -26.65
N GLU A 20 -4.65 10.75 -27.15
CA GLU A 20 -5.72 11.46 -27.87
C GLU A 20 -5.96 10.87 -29.26
N ASP A 21 -4.90 10.51 -29.98
CA ASP A 21 -4.96 10.12 -31.39
C ASP A 21 -4.16 8.84 -31.73
N GLY A 22 -3.49 8.24 -30.74
CA GLY A 22 -2.68 7.03 -30.95
C GLY A 22 -1.40 7.25 -31.76
N THR A 23 -1.00 8.50 -32.02
CA THR A 23 0.26 8.77 -32.74
C THR A 23 1.48 8.36 -31.92
N VAL A 24 2.54 7.94 -32.60
CA VAL A 24 3.81 7.57 -31.94
C VAL A 24 4.59 8.83 -31.60
N LEU A 25 4.69 9.14 -30.30
CA LEU A 25 5.45 10.28 -29.78
C LEU A 25 6.95 9.96 -29.69
N LYS A 26 7.29 8.72 -29.27
CA LYS A 26 8.69 8.28 -29.16
C LYS A 26 8.82 6.78 -29.37
N SER A 27 9.88 6.36 -30.05
CA SER A 27 10.28 4.95 -30.18
C SER A 27 11.73 4.79 -29.72
N PHE A 28 12.01 3.77 -28.92
CA PHE A 28 13.36 3.49 -28.43
C PHE A 28 13.51 2.03 -28.01
N ASN A 29 14.76 1.57 -27.94
CA ASN A 29 15.10 0.25 -27.43
C ASN A 29 15.73 0.40 -26.06
N HIS A 30 15.18 -0.27 -25.05
CA HIS A 30 15.78 -0.33 -23.73
C HIS A 30 16.66 -1.58 -23.62
N LEU A 31 17.95 -1.40 -23.33
CA LEU A 31 18.91 -2.49 -23.23
C LEU A 31 18.63 -3.34 -21.99
N LEU A 32 18.69 -4.65 -22.16
CA LEU A 32 18.47 -5.63 -21.10
C LEU A 32 19.66 -6.58 -21.01
N HIS A 33 19.99 -6.98 -19.80
CA HIS A 33 20.92 -8.07 -19.54
C HIS A 33 20.37 -9.37 -20.14
N ARG A 34 21.24 -10.05 -20.90
CA ARG A 34 20.92 -11.34 -21.54
C ARG A 34 20.69 -12.40 -20.46
N ASN A 35 19.81 -13.36 -20.73
CA ASN A 35 19.51 -14.50 -19.85
C ASN A 35 19.02 -14.14 -18.44
N LYS A 36 18.66 -12.87 -18.19
CA LYS A 36 17.99 -12.44 -16.97
C LYS A 36 16.50 -12.25 -17.22
N LYS A 37 15.68 -12.74 -16.28
CA LYS A 37 14.25 -12.47 -16.26
C LYS A 37 14.02 -10.99 -16.03
N VAL A 38 13.02 -10.43 -16.71
CA VAL A 38 12.50 -9.09 -16.42
C VAL A 38 11.50 -9.25 -15.29
N ASP A 39 11.75 -8.57 -14.17
CA ASP A 39 10.84 -8.58 -13.03
C ASP A 39 9.66 -7.66 -13.30
N PHE A 40 9.93 -6.43 -13.76
CA PHE A 40 8.90 -5.50 -14.20
C PHE A 40 9.47 -4.41 -15.13
N ILE A 41 8.57 -3.82 -15.93
CA ILE A 41 8.78 -2.60 -16.71
C ILE A 41 7.54 -1.74 -16.50
N GLU A 42 7.70 -0.58 -15.88
CA GLU A 42 6.60 0.30 -15.51
C GLU A 42 6.87 1.74 -15.96
N GLN A 43 5.82 2.44 -16.40
CA GLN A 43 5.91 3.86 -16.74
C GLN A 43 5.16 4.69 -15.71
N PHE A 44 5.83 5.73 -15.21
CA PHE A 44 5.21 6.79 -14.42
C PHE A 44 5.57 8.15 -15.03
N ASN A 45 4.58 8.85 -15.56
CA ASN A 45 4.80 10.09 -16.33
C ASN A 45 5.90 9.86 -17.39
N GLU A 46 7.03 10.53 -17.23
CA GLU A 46 8.19 10.46 -18.13
C GLU A 46 9.32 9.59 -17.58
N LYS A 47 9.07 8.86 -16.49
CA LYS A 47 10.02 7.95 -15.88
C LYS A 47 9.65 6.52 -16.23
N LEU A 48 10.60 5.79 -16.80
CA LEU A 48 10.49 4.36 -17.09
C LEU A 48 11.34 3.59 -16.08
N LEU A 49 10.69 2.75 -15.28
CA LEU A 49 11.34 1.90 -14.30
C LEU A 49 11.50 0.51 -14.89
N VAL A 50 12.73 0.01 -14.90
CA VAL A 50 13.04 -1.33 -15.41
C VAL A 50 13.84 -2.08 -14.36
N LYS A 51 13.37 -3.28 -14.00
CA LYS A 51 14.05 -4.18 -13.09
C LYS A 51 14.21 -5.56 -13.71
N GLN A 52 15.43 -6.08 -13.64
CA GLN A 52 15.72 -7.47 -13.95
C GLN A 52 16.19 -8.20 -12.70
N GLU A 53 15.97 -9.50 -12.70
CA GLU A 53 16.36 -10.39 -11.62
C GLU A 53 17.87 -10.24 -11.33
N ASN A 54 18.21 -9.99 -10.06
CA ASN A 54 19.58 -9.82 -9.57
C ASN A 54 20.38 -8.66 -10.20
N GLU A 55 19.71 -7.72 -10.87
CA GLU A 55 20.31 -6.51 -11.45
C GLU A 55 19.84 -5.24 -10.74
N ASN A 56 20.47 -4.10 -11.03
CA ASN A 56 20.08 -2.80 -10.47
C ASN A 56 18.70 -2.37 -10.99
N LEU A 57 17.98 -1.57 -10.19
CA LEU A 57 16.83 -0.84 -10.72
C LEU A 57 17.35 0.24 -11.66
N GLN A 58 16.73 0.35 -12.82
CA GLN A 58 16.98 1.43 -13.78
C GLN A 58 15.78 2.37 -13.80
N ILE A 59 16.03 3.66 -13.60
CA ILE A 59 15.02 4.72 -13.75
C ILE A 59 15.49 5.60 -14.90
N LEU A 60 14.82 5.50 -16.04
CA LEU A 60 15.12 6.24 -17.26
C LEU A 60 14.15 7.39 -17.41
N ASP A 61 14.66 8.62 -17.54
CA ASP A 61 13.87 9.74 -18.04
C ASP A 61 13.72 9.64 -19.55
N VAL A 62 12.48 9.42 -20.01
CA VAL A 62 12.18 9.18 -21.42
C VAL A 62 12.20 10.45 -22.26
N ARG A 63 12.33 11.65 -21.68
CA ARG A 63 12.50 12.89 -22.46
C ARG A 63 13.96 13.08 -22.85
N ASN A 64 14.85 13.11 -21.85
CA ASN A 64 16.26 13.47 -22.03
C ASN A 64 17.20 12.24 -22.10
N SER A 65 16.69 11.03 -21.86
CA SER A 65 17.45 9.77 -21.80
C SER A 65 18.43 9.65 -20.63
N GLU A 66 18.22 10.45 -19.58
CA GLU A 66 18.99 10.36 -18.34
C GLU A 66 18.67 9.06 -17.60
N LEU A 67 19.71 8.35 -17.15
CA LEU A 67 19.58 7.04 -16.51
C LEU A 67 20.11 7.07 -15.08
N THR A 68 19.21 6.88 -14.13
CA THR A 68 19.54 6.65 -12.73
C THR A 68 19.54 5.15 -12.44
N LYS A 69 20.50 4.67 -11.64
CA LYS A 69 20.60 3.27 -11.23
C LYS A 69 20.60 3.17 -9.71
N VAL A 70 19.75 2.32 -9.16
CA VAL A 70 19.74 1.98 -7.72
C VAL A 70 20.29 0.58 -7.53
N SER A 71 21.20 0.42 -6.57
CA SER A 71 21.86 -0.87 -6.35
C SER A 71 20.84 -1.97 -6.10
N ARG A 72 21.10 -3.18 -6.64
CA ARG A 72 20.28 -4.37 -6.36
C ARG A 72 20.17 -4.73 -4.88
N THR A 73 21.13 -4.29 -4.06
CA THR A 73 21.15 -4.50 -2.60
C THR A 73 20.27 -3.50 -1.87
N GLU A 74 20.09 -2.30 -2.42
CA GLU A 74 19.25 -1.24 -1.87
C GLU A 74 17.80 -1.40 -2.33
N PHE A 75 17.62 -1.67 -3.63
CA PHE A 75 16.31 -1.90 -4.23
C PHE A 75 16.14 -3.36 -4.61
N MET A 76 15.50 -4.10 -3.71
CA MET A 76 15.07 -5.47 -3.96
C MET A 76 13.69 -5.48 -4.60
N THR A 77 13.43 -6.42 -5.51
CA THR A 77 12.16 -6.51 -6.25
C THR A 77 10.97 -6.59 -5.28
N PRO A 78 10.05 -5.61 -5.30
CA PRO A 78 8.87 -5.62 -4.45
C PRO A 78 7.79 -6.54 -5.01
N SER A 79 6.80 -6.90 -4.18
CA SER A 79 5.62 -7.65 -4.62
C SER A 79 4.61 -6.77 -5.36
N ALA A 80 4.53 -5.50 -4.98
CA ALA A 80 3.66 -4.51 -5.61
C ALA A 80 4.27 -3.11 -5.50
N PHE A 81 3.73 -2.19 -6.30
CA PHE A 81 4.03 -0.77 -6.26
C PHE A 81 2.74 0.04 -6.35
N ILE A 82 2.73 1.20 -5.71
CA ILE A 82 1.68 2.21 -5.86
C ILE A 82 2.36 3.54 -6.17
N PHE A 83 1.97 4.16 -7.27
CA PHE A 83 2.50 5.45 -7.69
C PHE A 83 1.72 6.61 -7.05
N LEU A 84 2.45 7.62 -6.56
CA LEU A 84 1.89 8.84 -6.00
C LEU A 84 2.19 10.00 -6.95
N TYR A 85 1.23 10.30 -7.83
CA TYR A 85 1.41 11.20 -8.97
C TYR A 85 1.77 12.63 -8.56
N GLU A 86 1.04 13.18 -7.60
CA GLU A 86 1.21 14.57 -7.16
C GLU A 86 2.58 14.80 -6.49
N ASN A 87 3.08 13.82 -5.73
CA ASN A 87 4.31 13.96 -4.97
C ASN A 87 5.55 13.49 -5.74
N GLN A 88 5.39 12.89 -6.93
CA GLN A 88 6.47 12.24 -7.67
C GLN A 88 7.20 11.19 -6.80
N LEU A 89 6.41 10.37 -6.10
CA LEU A 89 6.90 9.29 -5.24
C LEU A 89 6.27 7.96 -5.67
N PHE A 90 6.83 6.87 -5.17
CA PHE A 90 6.19 5.56 -5.28
C PHE A 90 6.41 4.74 -4.01
N LEU A 91 5.39 3.98 -3.65
CA LEU A 91 5.40 3.01 -2.57
C LEU A 91 5.83 1.67 -3.12
N THR A 92 6.69 0.98 -2.38
CA THR A 92 7.05 -0.42 -2.64
C THR A 92 6.61 -1.29 -1.47
N PHE A 93 6.01 -2.43 -1.79
CA PHE A 93 5.53 -3.39 -0.81
C PHE A 93 6.39 -4.64 -0.86
N ARG A 94 6.93 -5.06 0.29
CA ARG A 94 7.76 -6.26 0.35
C ARG A 94 7.81 -6.81 1.76
N ASN A 95 7.65 -8.12 1.92
CA ASN A 95 7.74 -8.77 3.25
C ASN A 95 6.87 -8.06 4.31
N ARG A 96 5.66 -7.60 3.92
CA ARG A 96 4.73 -6.83 4.75
C ARG A 96 5.15 -5.40 5.08
N THR A 97 6.35 -4.96 4.70
CA THR A 97 6.80 -3.60 4.92
C THR A 97 6.47 -2.72 3.72
N VAL A 98 6.34 -1.43 4.01
CA VAL A 98 6.12 -0.37 3.02
C VAL A 98 7.33 0.55 3.06
N ALA A 99 7.82 0.91 1.88
CA ALA A 99 8.90 1.87 1.72
C ALA A 99 8.53 2.91 0.65
N VAL A 100 8.99 4.14 0.83
CA VAL A 100 8.69 5.28 -0.04
C VAL A 100 9.97 5.68 -0.78
N TRP A 101 9.88 5.76 -2.09
CA TRP A 101 11.01 6.07 -2.96
C TRP A 101 10.67 7.26 -3.85
N ASN A 102 11.70 7.99 -4.25
CA ASN A 102 11.58 9.02 -5.28
C ASN A 102 12.21 8.54 -6.61
N PHE A 103 11.98 9.30 -7.68
CA PHE A 103 12.51 8.98 -9.01
C PHE A 103 14.01 9.31 -9.19
N ARG A 104 14.68 9.84 -8.17
CA ARG A 104 16.16 9.87 -8.10
C ARG A 104 16.73 8.57 -7.53
N GLY A 105 15.88 7.61 -7.19
CA GLY A 105 16.29 6.32 -6.66
C GLY A 105 16.65 6.34 -5.18
N GLU A 106 16.24 7.38 -4.46
CA GLU A 106 16.52 7.53 -3.03
C GLU A 106 15.34 6.98 -2.21
N LEU A 107 15.65 6.26 -1.14
CA LEU A 107 14.69 5.89 -0.11
C LEU A 107 14.34 7.14 0.70
N VAL A 108 13.09 7.59 0.61
CA VAL A 108 12.58 8.77 1.31
C VAL A 108 12.23 8.44 2.76
N THR A 109 11.48 7.35 2.97
CA THR A 109 11.13 6.85 4.29
C THR A 109 10.70 5.39 4.24
N SER A 110 10.61 4.76 5.42
CA SER A 110 10.06 3.42 5.62
C SER A 110 9.11 3.45 6.80
N PHE A 111 8.08 2.61 6.76
CA PHE A 111 7.10 2.56 7.82
C PHE A 111 7.56 1.60 8.92
N GLU A 112 7.76 2.11 10.13
CA GLU A 112 8.30 1.32 11.25
C GLU A 112 7.26 0.36 11.85
N ASP A 113 6.00 0.78 11.94
CA ASP A 113 4.93 0.05 12.63
C ASP A 113 3.67 -0.21 11.77
N HIS A 114 3.82 -0.10 10.44
CA HIS A 114 2.78 -0.35 9.44
C HIS A 114 2.97 -1.71 8.75
N LEU A 115 3.00 -2.78 9.53
CA LEU A 115 3.21 -4.14 9.02
C LEU A 115 1.93 -4.69 8.42
N LEU A 116 1.90 -4.90 7.11
CA LEU A 116 0.73 -5.45 6.42
C LEU A 116 0.37 -6.86 6.89
N TRP A 117 -0.95 -7.15 6.93
CA TRP A 117 -1.46 -8.45 7.35
C TRP A 117 -1.08 -9.59 6.38
N HIS A 118 -0.87 -9.29 5.10
CA HIS A 118 -0.42 -10.27 4.11
C HIS A 118 0.96 -9.88 3.55
N PRO A 119 1.90 -10.84 3.39
CA PRO A 119 3.24 -10.57 2.86
C PRO A 119 3.22 -10.23 1.37
N ASP A 120 2.35 -10.90 0.63
CA ASP A 120 2.10 -10.69 -0.80
C ASP A 120 0.91 -9.76 -0.95
N CYS A 121 1.13 -8.49 -0.62
CA CYS A 121 0.09 -7.47 -0.58
C CYS A 121 -0.75 -7.47 -1.87
N ASN A 122 -2.05 -7.71 -1.71
CA ASN A 122 -3.05 -7.30 -2.68
C ASN A 122 -3.46 -5.86 -2.34
N THR A 123 -3.34 -4.95 -3.31
CA THR A 123 -3.69 -3.52 -3.14
C THR A 123 -5.14 -3.29 -2.71
N ASN A 124 -6.01 -4.31 -2.80
CA ASN A 124 -7.39 -4.30 -2.33
C ASN A 124 -7.56 -3.94 -0.84
N ASN A 125 -6.52 -4.12 -0.01
CA ASN A 125 -6.56 -3.82 1.42
C ASN A 125 -5.81 -2.52 1.78
N ILE A 126 -5.49 -1.70 0.78
CA ILE A 126 -4.78 -0.45 0.92
C ILE A 126 -5.60 0.66 0.29
N TYR A 127 -5.74 1.76 1.01
CA TYR A 127 -6.30 2.99 0.53
C TYR A 127 -5.31 4.13 0.74
N ILE A 128 -5.14 4.96 -0.29
CA ILE A 128 -4.34 6.18 -0.24
C ILE A 128 -5.32 7.36 -0.35
N THR A 129 -5.19 8.35 0.54
CA THR A 129 -6.02 9.55 0.50
C THR A 129 -5.81 10.33 -0.79
N SER A 130 -6.82 11.12 -1.20
CA SER A 130 -6.73 11.96 -2.40
C SER A 130 -5.60 12.99 -2.34
N ASP A 131 -5.26 13.47 -1.15
CA ASP A 131 -4.12 14.37 -0.91
C ASP A 131 -2.76 13.65 -0.96
N HIS A 132 -2.76 12.32 -1.17
CA HIS A 132 -1.58 11.45 -1.25
C HIS A 132 -0.64 11.54 -0.05
N ASP A 133 -1.17 11.88 1.12
CA ASP A 133 -0.42 12.11 2.35
C ASP A 133 -0.58 10.97 3.37
N LEU A 134 -1.67 10.20 3.31
CA LEU A 134 -1.98 9.11 4.22
C LEU A 134 -2.14 7.78 3.47
N ILE A 135 -1.65 6.72 4.10
CA ILE A 135 -1.94 5.33 3.76
C ILE A 135 -2.78 4.71 4.87
N ILE A 136 -3.87 4.08 4.47
CA ILE A 136 -4.76 3.32 5.32
C ILE A 136 -4.68 1.88 4.87
N SER A 137 -4.31 0.96 5.77
CA SER A 137 -4.22 -0.45 5.42
C SER A 137 -4.58 -1.38 6.56
N TYR A 138 -4.90 -2.62 6.22
CA TYR A 138 -5.08 -3.68 7.20
C TYR A 138 -3.74 -4.31 7.58
N CYS A 139 -3.33 -4.07 8.83
CA CYS A 139 -2.05 -4.46 9.40
C CYS A 139 -2.18 -5.59 10.41
N LYS A 140 -1.07 -6.32 10.59
CA LYS A 140 -0.89 -7.24 11.71
C LYS A 140 -0.96 -6.46 13.02
N ALA A 141 -1.74 -6.96 13.97
CA ALA A 141 -1.74 -6.41 15.32
C ALA A 141 -0.36 -6.63 15.96
N ASP A 142 0.05 -5.68 16.82
CA ASP A 142 1.23 -5.80 17.67
C ASP A 142 0.99 -6.96 18.66
N SER A 143 1.30 -8.18 18.25
CA SER A 143 1.29 -9.37 19.11
C SER A 143 2.73 -9.80 19.32
N ASP A 144 3.28 -9.55 20.52
CA ASP A 144 4.57 -10.09 20.95
C ASP A 144 4.54 -11.62 21.11
N ASP A 145 3.36 -12.23 20.97
CA ASP A 145 3.16 -13.67 21.15
C ASP A 145 2.86 -14.37 19.80
N PRO A 146 3.83 -15.11 19.22
CA PRO A 146 3.65 -15.85 17.97
C PRO A 146 2.63 -17.00 18.08
N LEU A 147 2.15 -17.34 19.28
CA LEU A 147 1.12 -18.35 19.51
C LEU A 147 -0.32 -17.80 19.42
N SER A 148 -0.48 -16.48 19.31
CA SER A 148 -1.79 -15.84 19.18
C SER A 148 -2.26 -15.80 17.71
N GLU A 149 -2.49 -16.96 17.10
CA GLU A 149 -3.11 -17.08 15.76
C GLU A 149 -4.55 -16.51 15.69
N GLY A 150 -5.08 -15.98 16.79
CA GLY A 150 -6.44 -15.45 16.91
C GLY A 150 -6.58 -13.95 17.15
N THR A 151 -5.50 -13.14 17.13
CA THR A 151 -5.65 -11.68 17.31
C THR A 151 -6.10 -11.04 16.00
N ALA A 152 -7.28 -10.41 15.98
CA ALA A 152 -7.75 -9.62 14.85
C ALA A 152 -6.72 -8.52 14.52
N GLY A 153 -6.47 -8.29 13.22
CA GLY A 153 -5.61 -7.21 12.76
C GLY A 153 -6.18 -5.83 13.08
N SER A 154 -5.43 -4.80 12.73
CA SER A 154 -5.84 -3.41 12.91
C SER A 154 -5.82 -2.65 11.59
N ILE A 155 -6.72 -1.69 11.44
CA ILE A 155 -6.63 -0.72 10.36
C ILE A 155 -5.67 0.37 10.83
N ASN A 156 -4.52 0.48 10.19
CA ASN A 156 -3.52 1.48 10.53
C ASN A 156 -3.63 2.65 9.55
N ILE A 157 -3.58 3.86 10.08
CA ILE A 157 -3.53 5.11 9.33
C ILE A 157 -2.16 5.71 9.57
N SER A 158 -1.35 5.86 8.52
CA SER A 158 0.02 6.36 8.61
C SER A 158 0.26 7.48 7.63
N ASN A 159 1.10 8.44 8.01
CA ASN A 159 1.58 9.48 7.10
C ASN A 159 2.65 8.92 6.18
N ILE A 160 2.49 9.14 4.87
CA ILE A 160 3.37 8.60 3.84
C ILE A 160 4.76 9.23 3.89
N LEU A 161 4.86 10.54 4.05
CA LEU A 161 6.13 11.24 4.01
C LEU A 161 6.97 10.99 5.27
N THR A 162 6.32 10.94 6.43
CA THR A 162 7.03 10.70 7.70
C THR A 162 7.17 9.22 8.04
N GLY A 163 6.40 8.33 7.40
CA GLY A 163 6.36 6.89 7.71
C GLY A 163 5.72 6.55 9.07
N LYS A 164 5.14 7.54 9.78
CA LYS A 164 4.65 7.39 11.16
C LYS A 164 3.19 6.95 11.17
N CYS A 165 2.84 5.98 12.01
CA CYS A 165 1.45 5.70 12.32
C CYS A 165 0.82 6.83 13.15
N LEU A 166 -0.30 7.35 12.65
CA LEU A 166 -1.08 8.40 13.28
C LEU A 166 -2.19 7.81 14.16
N SER A 167 -2.80 6.71 13.73
CA SER A 167 -3.88 6.05 14.46
C SER A 167 -4.02 4.58 14.06
N LYS A 168 -4.52 3.75 14.98
CA LYS A 168 -4.82 2.32 14.77
C LYS A 168 -6.25 2.04 15.22
N VAL A 169 -7.08 1.47 14.34
CA VAL A 169 -8.44 1.00 14.66
C VAL A 169 -8.41 -0.50 14.86
N LYS A 170 -8.73 -0.95 16.07
CA LYS A 170 -8.78 -2.38 16.44
C LYS A 170 -10.24 -2.82 16.54
N ALA A 171 -10.53 -4.04 16.08
CA ALA A 171 -11.82 -4.66 16.35
C ALA A 171 -11.93 -4.96 17.85
N THR A 172 -12.91 -4.37 18.53
CA THR A 172 -13.26 -4.78 19.88
C THR A 172 -14.13 -6.03 19.81
N ASN A 173 -13.64 -7.16 20.32
CA ASN A 173 -14.51 -8.29 20.60
C ASN A 173 -15.54 -7.83 21.62
N ALA A 174 -16.80 -7.71 21.21
CA ALA A 174 -17.90 -7.40 22.10
C ALA A 174 -18.17 -8.58 23.04
N ILE A 175 -17.29 -8.82 24.00
CA ILE A 175 -17.52 -9.77 25.10
C ILE A 175 -17.48 -8.98 26.40
N THR A 176 -18.61 -8.32 26.68
CA THR A 176 -19.26 -8.33 27.99
C THR A 176 -20.76 -8.03 27.79
N ARG A 177 -21.47 -8.94 27.11
CA ARG A 177 -22.83 -9.23 27.59
C ARG A 177 -22.65 -10.15 28.79
N SER A 178 -22.46 -9.56 29.98
CA SER A 178 -22.74 -10.32 31.19
C SER A 178 -24.15 -10.89 31.03
N SER A 179 -24.27 -12.21 31.01
CA SER A 179 -25.54 -12.87 31.22
C SER A 179 -26.07 -12.41 32.57
N CYS A 180 -27.01 -11.46 32.53
CA CYS A 180 -27.78 -11.07 33.71
C CYS A 180 -28.72 -12.24 34.04
N ASN A 181 -28.22 -13.30 34.67
CA ASN A 181 -29.06 -14.28 35.33
C ASN A 181 -29.63 -13.64 36.61
N CYS A 182 -30.66 -12.81 36.43
CA CYS A 182 -31.47 -12.32 37.53
C CYS A 182 -32.51 -13.40 37.88
N SER A 183 -32.08 -14.48 38.51
CA SER A 183 -32.98 -15.39 39.23
C SER A 183 -32.79 -15.18 40.74
N THR A 184 -33.71 -14.38 41.27
CA THR A 184 -34.25 -14.41 42.64
C THR A 184 -33.30 -14.19 43.82
N GLY A 185 -33.39 -12.97 44.38
CA GLY A 185 -33.46 -12.78 45.84
C GLY A 185 -32.23 -12.19 46.51
N CYS A 186 -32.08 -10.86 46.52
CA CYS A 186 -31.54 -10.13 47.67
C CYS A 186 -31.68 -8.60 47.54
N GLY A 187 -32.24 -8.02 48.60
CA GLY A 187 -32.08 -6.67 49.16
C GLY A 187 -31.62 -5.50 48.29
N ALA A 188 -32.48 -4.50 48.19
CA ALA A 188 -32.15 -3.15 47.77
C ALA A 188 -30.92 -2.58 48.48
N ARG A 189 -29.87 -2.23 47.72
CA ARG A 189 -28.87 -1.20 48.07
C ARG A 189 -28.13 -0.74 46.80
N SER A 190 -28.52 0.44 46.33
CA SER A 190 -27.78 1.42 45.51
C SER A 190 -26.51 0.95 44.76
N CYS A 191 -26.63 0.72 43.46
CA CYS A 191 -25.52 0.85 42.51
C CYS A 191 -25.82 1.98 41.51
N LYS A 192 -25.26 3.18 41.75
CA LYS A 192 -25.23 4.26 40.77
C LYS A 192 -24.19 3.93 39.70
N SER A 193 -24.59 3.28 38.62
CA SER A 193 -23.79 3.20 37.40
C SER A 193 -24.16 4.36 36.47
N LYS A 194 -23.17 5.22 36.16
CA LYS A 194 -23.31 6.30 35.18
C LYS A 194 -23.63 5.67 33.82
N ARG A 195 -24.87 5.85 33.37
CA ARG A 195 -25.33 5.46 32.04
C ARG A 195 -24.65 6.37 31.02
N VAL A 196 -23.51 5.94 30.47
CA VAL A 196 -22.98 6.54 29.24
C VAL A 196 -24.02 6.25 28.16
N GLN A 197 -24.63 7.33 27.67
CA GLN A 197 -25.67 7.33 26.67
C GLN A 197 -25.04 6.91 25.35
N THR A 198 -25.04 5.61 25.05
CA THR A 198 -24.70 5.11 23.72
C THR A 198 -25.76 5.63 22.74
N SER A 199 -25.35 6.53 21.86
CA SER A 199 -26.14 6.88 20.68
C SER A 199 -26.36 5.59 19.89
N ARG A 200 -27.62 5.16 19.82
CA ARG A 200 -28.02 4.07 18.93
C ARG A 200 -27.84 4.57 17.51
N ILE A 201 -26.76 4.17 16.85
CA ILE A 201 -26.71 4.21 15.38
C ILE A 201 -27.70 3.14 14.92
N ARG A 202 -28.88 3.59 14.47
CA ARG A 202 -29.80 2.76 13.69
C ARG A 202 -29.24 2.71 12.27
N SER A 203 -28.89 1.52 11.80
CA SER A 203 -28.52 1.32 10.40
C SER A 203 -29.49 0.31 9.79
N SER A 204 -30.64 0.80 9.33
CA SER A 204 -31.40 0.12 8.28
C SER A 204 -31.20 0.88 6.98
N VAL A 205 -30.81 0.14 5.94
CA VAL A 205 -30.52 0.63 4.58
C VAL A 205 -31.69 1.45 3.99
N SER A 206 -32.91 1.23 4.50
CA SER A 206 -34.13 1.94 4.10
C SER A 206 -34.18 3.42 4.49
N GLU A 207 -33.37 3.90 5.44
CA GLU A 207 -33.38 5.31 5.89
C GLU A 207 -32.32 6.18 5.17
N ALA A 208 -31.52 5.62 4.27
CA ALA A 208 -30.44 6.33 3.56
C ALA A 208 -30.80 6.77 2.13
N LEU A 209 -32.05 6.56 1.70
CA LEU A 209 -32.50 6.86 0.33
C LEU A 209 -33.71 7.78 0.23
N ASP A 210 -34.20 8.32 1.35
CA ASP A 210 -35.20 9.38 1.32
C ASP A 210 -34.57 10.69 1.83
N ASP A 211 -34.55 11.66 0.91
CA ASP A 211 -34.07 13.06 0.88
C ASP A 211 -32.62 13.33 0.42
#